data_AF-A0AA88GFR3-F1
#
_entry.id   AF-A0AA88GFR3-F1
#
_cell.length_a   1.000
_cell.length_b   1.000
_cell.length_c   1.000
_cell.angle_alpha   90.00
_cell.angle_beta   90.00
_cell.angle_gamma   90.00
#
_symmetry.space_group_name_H-M   'P 1'
#
loop_
_entity.id
_entity.type
_entity.pdbx_description
1 polymer ?
#
loop_
_entity_poly.entity_id
_entity_poly.type
_entity_poly.pdbx_seq_one_letter_code
_entity_poly.pdbx_strand_id
1 'polypeptide(L)'
;MNLDRSAVTTTDSSSSSSSVLHHTTLEQVKGRSKRASSNPLALSLKITVPEPSFKKIDVQTFASMIGKESVLIIDVRDEDYEGGHVKGSLHLDFSNFEQVHLPTLIKTCKEKSSSLDTIVFYCMYSEQRGPQCATSFAEKIADDKELQHLKLFVPSGGFNSFLKKYPAPNEYIDDYSAEFFYENEDGQLLHKIDAQYLDVITGEKQNFIHPHHKQE
;
A
#
# COMPACT_ATOMS: atom_id res chain seq x y z
N MET A 1 -58.72 -1.27 -3.85
CA MET A 1 -59.04 -1.85 -2.53
C MET A 1 -57.73 -2.23 -1.86
N ASN A 2 -57.62 -1.86 -0.57
CA ASN A 2 -56.59 -2.15 0.43
C ASN A 2 -55.21 -1.49 0.28
N LEU A 3 -54.90 -0.60 1.24
CA LEU A 3 -53.83 -0.80 2.23
C LEU A 3 -53.97 0.21 3.41
N ASP A 4 -54.03 -0.37 4.61
CA ASP A 4 -53.89 0.16 5.98
C ASP A 4 -52.41 0.65 6.18
N ARG A 5 -51.95 1.48 7.12
CA ARG A 5 -52.39 1.87 8.46
C ARG A 5 -51.52 3.04 8.98
N SER A 6 -52.04 3.83 9.90
CA SER A 6 -51.50 5.08 10.47
C SER A 6 -50.83 4.95 11.87
N ALA A 7 -49.81 5.80 12.08
CA ALA A 7 -49.39 6.64 13.25
C ALA A 7 -50.29 6.65 14.54
N VAL A 8 -49.94 7.05 15.78
CA VAL A 8 -48.79 7.67 16.51
C VAL A 8 -49.22 7.82 18.01
N THR A 9 -48.25 7.72 18.93
CA THR A 9 -48.01 8.42 20.25
C THR A 9 -49.09 8.67 21.32
N THR A 10 -48.72 8.49 22.62
CA THR A 10 -48.97 9.35 23.83
C THR A 10 -48.21 8.76 25.08
N THR A 11 -47.28 9.45 25.77
CA THR A 11 -47.35 10.33 26.99
C THR A 11 -48.08 9.72 28.21
N ASP A 12 -47.77 9.90 29.51
CA ASP A 12 -46.70 10.44 30.38
C ASP A 12 -47.15 10.15 31.86
N SER A 13 -46.32 10.48 32.87
CA SER A 13 -46.62 10.88 34.27
C SER A 13 -46.45 9.90 35.47
N SER A 14 -45.44 10.22 36.31
CA SER A 14 -45.38 10.48 37.79
C SER A 14 -46.52 9.98 38.73
N SER A 15 -46.39 9.69 40.05
CA SER A 15 -45.34 9.88 41.08
C SER A 15 -45.77 9.28 42.45
N SER A 16 -44.78 9.11 43.36
CA SER A 16 -44.79 9.35 44.83
C SER A 16 -45.54 8.42 45.81
N SER A 17 -44.84 7.96 46.87
CA SER A 17 -45.12 8.24 48.32
C SER A 17 -44.58 7.16 49.29
N SER A 18 -43.83 7.60 50.34
CA SER A 18 -43.89 7.18 51.78
C SER A 18 -43.61 5.70 52.17
N SER A 19 -42.99 5.26 53.28
CA SER A 19 -42.51 5.84 54.56
C SER A 19 -41.96 4.72 55.50
N VAL A 20 -41.10 5.08 56.46
CA VAL A 20 -40.96 4.55 57.85
C VAL A 20 -40.07 3.30 58.14
N LEU A 21 -39.28 3.48 59.21
CA LEU A 21 -38.34 2.60 59.92
C LEU A 21 -39.06 1.58 60.81
N HIS A 22 -38.41 0.45 61.15
CA HIS A 22 -38.16 0.00 62.55
C HIS A 22 -37.39 -1.34 62.59
N HIS A 23 -36.51 -1.42 63.60
CA HIS A 23 -35.70 -2.54 64.10
C HIS A 23 -36.37 -3.93 64.14
N THR A 24 -35.58 -5.02 64.07
CA THR A 24 -35.28 -5.91 65.23
C THR A 24 -34.33 -7.06 64.81
N THR A 25 -33.30 -7.21 65.65
CA THR A 25 -32.30 -8.25 65.91
C THR A 25 -32.64 -9.72 65.54
N LEU A 26 -31.64 -10.49 65.04
CA LEU A 26 -31.02 -11.67 65.70
C LEU A 26 -30.38 -12.70 64.73
N GLU A 27 -29.27 -13.25 65.21
CA GLU A 27 -28.77 -14.63 65.01
C GLU A 27 -28.06 -14.99 63.70
N GLN A 28 -26.76 -14.72 63.72
CA GLN A 28 -25.66 -15.67 63.54
C GLN A 28 -25.97 -17.11 63.05
N VAL A 29 -25.25 -17.48 61.97
CA VAL A 29 -24.35 -18.67 61.83
C VAL A 29 -24.68 -19.70 60.72
N LYS A 30 -23.65 -19.84 59.87
CA LYS A 30 -23.20 -20.97 59.02
C LYS A 30 -24.00 -21.36 57.77
N GLY A 31 -23.38 -21.01 56.64
CA GLY A 31 -22.98 -22.02 55.66
C GLY A 31 -23.70 -21.95 54.33
N ARG A 32 -22.99 -21.49 53.29
CA ARG A 32 -23.08 -22.07 51.93
C ARG A 32 -22.10 -21.42 50.97
N SER A 33 -21.25 -22.29 50.41
CA SER A 33 -20.73 -22.26 49.05
C SER A 33 -20.36 -20.90 48.46
N LYS A 34 -19.05 -20.60 48.45
CA LYS A 34 -18.48 -19.60 47.54
C LYS A 34 -18.83 -20.04 46.11
N ARG A 35 -19.84 -19.42 45.49
CA ARG A 35 -20.06 -19.53 44.05
C ARG A 35 -18.80 -19.01 43.39
N ALA A 36 -18.08 -19.90 42.71
CA ALA A 36 -17.08 -19.50 41.74
C ALA A 36 -17.78 -18.58 40.74
N SER A 37 -17.46 -17.29 40.78
CA SER A 37 -17.73 -16.39 39.67
C SER A 37 -16.82 -16.88 38.56
N SER A 38 -17.33 -17.80 37.73
CA SER A 38 -16.69 -18.17 36.48
C SER A 38 -16.74 -16.94 35.60
N ASN A 39 -15.69 -16.13 35.67
CA ASN A 39 -15.44 -15.10 34.69
C ASN A 39 -15.29 -15.85 33.35
N PRO A 40 -16.23 -15.71 32.39
CA PRO A 40 -16.07 -16.38 31.11
C PRO A 40 -14.81 -15.78 30.49
N LEU A 41 -13.83 -16.65 30.23
CA LEU A 41 -12.55 -16.32 29.63
C LEU A 41 -12.78 -15.36 28.46
N ALA A 42 -12.46 -14.08 28.66
CA ALA A 42 -12.32 -13.13 27.58
C ALA A 42 -11.13 -13.61 26.76
N LEU A 43 -11.42 -14.35 25.68
CA LEU A 43 -10.42 -14.81 24.74
C LEU A 43 -9.88 -13.57 24.04
N SER A 44 -8.80 -13.01 24.56
CA SER A 44 -8.06 -11.94 23.90
C SER A 44 -7.45 -12.55 22.63
N LEU A 45 -8.13 -12.35 21.51
CA LEU A 45 -7.55 -12.56 20.19
C LEU A 45 -6.39 -11.58 20.06
N LYS A 46 -5.17 -12.09 20.27
CA LYS A 46 -3.95 -11.39 19.90
C LYS A 46 -3.90 -11.35 18.37
N ILE A 47 -4.52 -10.34 17.77
CA ILE A 47 -4.35 -10.04 16.36
C ILE A 47 -2.89 -9.59 16.21
N THR A 48 -2.03 -10.51 15.81
CA THR A 48 -0.67 -10.18 15.39
C THR A 48 -0.81 -9.68 13.95
N VAL A 49 -0.63 -8.38 13.74
CA VAL A 49 -0.54 -7.83 12.39
C VAL A 49 0.76 -8.37 11.80
N PRO A 50 0.73 -9.12 10.69
CA PRO A 50 1.96 -9.57 10.06
C PRO A 50 2.77 -8.34 9.62
N GLU A 51 4.07 -8.39 9.84
CA GLU A 51 4.98 -7.36 9.34
C GLU A 51 4.86 -7.28 7.80
N PRO A 52 4.96 -6.08 7.21
CA PRO A 52 4.86 -5.93 5.77
C PRO A 52 5.99 -6.69 5.07
N SER A 53 5.65 -7.35 3.97
CA SER A 53 6.53 -8.15 3.12
C SER A 53 7.68 -7.35 2.50
N PHE A 54 7.60 -6.01 2.51
CA PHE A 54 8.60 -5.09 2.00
C PHE A 54 8.62 -3.80 2.83
N LYS A 55 9.65 -2.98 2.63
CA LYS A 55 9.76 -1.65 3.27
C LYS A 55 9.61 -0.52 2.25
N LYS A 56 8.81 0.49 2.58
CA LYS A 56 8.78 1.74 1.80
C LYS A 56 10.05 2.55 2.05
N ILE A 57 10.61 3.16 1.00
CA ILE A 57 11.79 4.04 1.07
C ILE A 57 11.52 5.37 0.35
N ASP A 58 12.26 6.41 0.69
CA ASP A 58 12.22 7.67 -0.06
C ASP A 58 13.03 7.59 -1.37
N VAL A 59 12.79 8.56 -2.26
CA VAL A 59 13.42 8.61 -3.59
C VAL A 59 14.93 8.87 -3.54
N GLN A 60 15.44 9.47 -2.47
CA GLN A 60 16.86 9.72 -2.26
C GLN A 60 17.59 8.42 -1.90
N THR A 61 17.01 7.65 -0.99
CA THR A 61 17.46 6.30 -0.64
C THR A 61 17.42 5.42 -1.86
N PHE A 62 16.35 5.48 -2.65
CA PHE A 62 16.25 4.74 -3.91
C PHE A 62 17.35 5.16 -4.91
N ALA A 63 17.59 6.46 -5.10
CA ALA A 63 18.67 6.95 -5.97
C ALA A 63 20.04 6.38 -5.57
N SER A 64 20.31 6.31 -4.25
CA SER A 64 21.56 5.74 -3.73
C SER A 64 21.73 4.23 -4.02
N MET A 65 20.67 3.53 -4.41
CA MET A 65 20.70 2.10 -4.72
C MET A 65 20.94 1.82 -6.21
N ILE A 66 20.73 2.81 -7.09
CA ILE A 66 20.88 2.66 -8.54
C ILE A 66 22.35 2.35 -8.88
N GLY A 67 22.56 1.34 -9.73
CA GLY A 67 23.88 0.92 -10.20
C GLY A 67 24.69 0.06 -9.21
N LYS A 68 24.17 -0.26 -8.03
CA LYS A 68 24.84 -1.18 -7.09
C LYS A 68 24.69 -2.63 -7.55
N GLU A 69 25.80 -3.36 -7.61
CA GLU A 69 25.82 -4.77 -8.07
C GLU A 69 24.96 -5.72 -7.21
N SER A 70 24.81 -5.43 -5.91
CA SER A 70 23.99 -6.23 -4.98
C SER A 70 22.51 -5.83 -4.94
N VAL A 71 22.10 -4.89 -5.81
CA VAL A 71 20.72 -4.42 -5.92
C VAL A 71 20.15 -4.79 -7.27
N LEU A 72 18.97 -5.40 -7.28
CA LEU A 72 18.16 -5.59 -8.47
C LEU A 72 16.96 -4.64 -8.43
N ILE A 73 16.79 -3.84 -9.48
CA ILE A 73 15.66 -2.90 -9.60
C ILE A 73 14.68 -3.44 -10.63
N ILE A 74 13.41 -3.54 -10.25
CA ILE A 74 12.32 -4.07 -11.06
C ILE A 74 11.30 -2.95 -11.31
N ASP A 75 11.15 -2.58 -12.58
CA ASP A 75 10.09 -1.71 -13.07
C ASP A 75 8.88 -2.56 -13.47
N VAL A 76 7.76 -2.40 -12.77
CA VAL A 76 6.52 -3.16 -13.05
C VAL A 76 5.44 -2.32 -13.73
N ARG A 77 5.82 -1.21 -14.37
CA ARG A 77 4.88 -0.43 -15.19
C ARG A 77 4.39 -1.23 -16.40
N ASP A 78 3.20 -0.89 -16.89
CA ASP A 78 2.60 -1.51 -18.08
C ASP A 78 2.86 -0.58 -19.28
N GLU A 79 1.82 -0.04 -19.90
CA GLU A 79 1.94 0.91 -21.01
C GLU A 79 2.58 2.24 -20.58
N ASP A 80 2.53 2.57 -19.29
CA ASP A 80 3.18 3.75 -18.70
C ASP A 80 4.67 3.55 -18.42
N TYR A 81 5.28 2.47 -18.92
CA TYR A 81 6.73 2.28 -18.97
C TYR A 81 7.41 3.18 -20.02
N GLU A 82 6.72 3.47 -21.13
CA GLU A 82 7.26 4.31 -22.21
C GLU A 82 7.63 5.72 -21.71
N GLY A 83 8.62 6.35 -22.36
CA GLY A 83 9.12 7.69 -22.00
C GLY A 83 10.33 7.71 -21.07
N GLY A 84 10.81 6.56 -20.62
CA GLY A 84 12.07 6.42 -19.89
C GLY A 84 11.92 5.59 -18.62
N HIS A 85 13.05 5.09 -18.11
CA HIS A 85 13.09 4.19 -16.96
C HIS A 85 14.35 4.37 -16.14
N VAL A 86 14.35 3.85 -14.91
CA VAL A 86 15.53 3.89 -14.04
C VAL A 86 16.65 3.05 -14.66
N LYS A 87 17.83 3.64 -14.76
CA LYS A 87 19.02 3.02 -15.33
C LYS A 87 19.32 1.66 -14.70
N GLY A 88 19.48 0.66 -15.55
CA GLY A 88 19.77 -0.72 -15.15
C GLY A 88 18.61 -1.46 -14.48
N SER A 89 17.39 -0.91 -14.49
CA SER A 89 16.20 -1.66 -14.06
C SER A 89 15.82 -2.73 -15.08
N LEU A 90 15.22 -3.81 -14.59
CA LEU A 90 14.56 -4.81 -15.43
C LEU A 90 13.07 -4.47 -15.52
N HIS A 91 12.55 -4.37 -16.75
CA HIS A 91 11.13 -4.19 -16.98
C HIS A 91 10.40 -5.54 -16.94
N LEU A 92 9.48 -5.70 -15.99
CA LEU A 92 8.63 -6.88 -15.80
C LEU A 92 7.19 -6.39 -15.57
N ASP A 93 6.43 -6.19 -16.65
CA ASP A 93 5.10 -5.57 -16.61
C ASP A 93 4.14 -6.24 -15.62
N PHE A 94 3.32 -5.43 -14.96
CA PHE A 94 2.41 -5.89 -13.91
C PHE A 94 1.38 -6.88 -14.46
N SER A 95 0.84 -6.62 -15.65
CA SER A 95 -0.23 -7.40 -16.28
C SER A 95 0.12 -8.88 -16.44
N ASN A 96 1.40 -9.19 -16.74
CA ASN A 96 1.89 -10.56 -16.89
C ASN A 96 2.77 -11.03 -15.72
N PHE A 97 2.88 -10.24 -14.64
CA PHE A 97 3.88 -10.45 -13.60
C PHE A 97 3.77 -11.84 -12.95
N GLU A 98 2.59 -12.22 -12.47
CA GLU A 98 2.39 -13.48 -11.74
C GLU A 98 2.69 -14.72 -12.59
N GLN A 99 2.21 -14.74 -13.84
CA GLN A 99 2.24 -15.94 -14.67
C GLN A 99 3.55 -16.10 -15.44
N VAL A 100 4.16 -14.98 -15.86
CA VAL A 100 5.32 -14.98 -16.76
C VAL A 100 6.60 -14.58 -16.03
N HIS A 101 6.57 -13.46 -15.33
CA HIS A 101 7.79 -12.82 -14.83
C HIS A 101 8.25 -13.37 -13.49
N LEU A 102 7.33 -13.61 -12.56
CA LEU A 102 7.63 -14.03 -11.19
C LEU A 102 8.45 -15.35 -11.14
N PRO A 103 8.11 -16.42 -11.89
CA PRO A 103 8.93 -17.62 -11.91
C PRO A 103 10.36 -17.37 -12.42
N THR A 104 10.49 -16.53 -13.44
CA THR A 104 11.78 -16.18 -14.05
C THR A 104 12.62 -15.30 -13.13
N LEU A 105 11.99 -14.36 -12.44
CA LEU A 105 12.63 -13.49 -11.45
C LEU A 105 13.20 -14.30 -10.29
N ILE A 106 12.42 -15.25 -9.75
CA ILE A 106 12.88 -16.14 -8.67
C ILE A 106 14.10 -16.95 -9.12
N LYS A 107 14.03 -17.54 -10.32
CA LYS A 107 15.18 -18.28 -10.88
C LYS A 107 16.43 -17.39 -10.99
N THR A 108 16.27 -16.18 -11.50
CA THR A 108 17.35 -15.19 -11.61
C THR A 108 17.94 -14.83 -10.25
N CYS A 109 17.08 -14.67 -9.23
CA CYS A 109 17.53 -14.39 -7.86
C CYS A 109 18.31 -15.54 -7.26
N LYS A 110 17.93 -16.80 -7.54
CA LYS A 110 18.70 -17.98 -7.10
C LYS A 110 20.07 -18.04 -7.74
N GLU A 111 20.16 -17.80 -9.04
CA GLU A 111 21.43 -17.76 -9.77
C GLU A 111 22.38 -16.68 -9.23
N LYS A 112 21.82 -15.60 -8.68
CA LYS A 112 22.56 -14.46 -8.12
C LYS A 112 22.58 -14.44 -6.58
N SER A 113 22.12 -15.48 -5.89
CA SER A 113 21.83 -15.45 -4.45
C SER A 113 23.03 -15.08 -3.59
N SER A 114 24.24 -15.45 -4.02
CA SER A 114 25.50 -15.17 -3.32
C SER A 114 25.95 -13.71 -3.37
N SER A 115 25.47 -12.91 -4.33
CA SER A 115 25.86 -11.51 -4.51
C SER A 115 24.69 -10.53 -4.42
N LEU A 116 23.45 -11.03 -4.51
CA LEU A 116 22.23 -10.23 -4.47
C LEU A 116 21.73 -10.13 -3.04
N ASP A 117 21.58 -8.89 -2.54
CA ASP A 117 21.10 -8.60 -1.19
C ASP A 117 19.74 -7.93 -1.18
N THR A 118 19.39 -7.22 -2.25
CA THR A 118 18.28 -6.26 -2.26
C THR A 118 17.53 -6.29 -3.58
N ILE A 119 16.21 -6.25 -3.50
CA ILE A 119 15.33 -6.07 -4.64
C ILE A 119 14.44 -4.85 -4.39
N VAL A 120 14.35 -3.98 -5.39
CA VAL A 120 13.49 -2.80 -5.35
C VAL A 120 12.43 -2.93 -6.43
N PHE A 121 11.15 -2.92 -6.05
CA PHE A 121 10.04 -2.88 -6.99
C PHE A 121 9.47 -1.47 -7.07
N TYR A 122 9.24 -0.95 -8.27
CA TYR A 122 8.55 0.32 -8.45
C TYR A 122 7.56 0.28 -9.62
N CYS A 123 6.56 1.14 -9.57
CA CYS A 123 5.75 1.48 -10.74
C CYS A 123 5.68 3.00 -10.91
N MET A 124 4.70 3.53 -11.64
CA MET A 124 4.59 4.98 -11.83
C MET A 124 4.44 5.74 -10.51
N TYR A 125 3.53 5.29 -9.65
CA TYR A 125 3.26 5.92 -8.34
C TYR A 125 3.67 5.04 -7.15
N SER A 126 3.96 3.76 -7.39
CA SER A 126 4.28 2.75 -6.37
C SER A 126 3.22 2.58 -5.27
N GLU A 127 1.94 2.82 -5.57
CA GLU A 127 0.83 2.65 -4.61
C GLU A 127 0.05 1.35 -4.77
N GLN A 128 0.10 0.72 -5.95
CA GLN A 128 -0.61 -0.54 -6.22
C GLN A 128 0.32 -1.60 -6.82
N ARG A 129 0.69 -1.45 -8.10
CA ARG A 129 1.45 -2.46 -8.86
C ARG A 129 2.78 -2.83 -8.20
N GLY A 130 3.61 -1.83 -7.84
CA GLY A 130 4.88 -2.05 -7.12
C GLY A 130 4.72 -2.83 -5.81
N PRO A 131 3.89 -2.34 -4.85
CA PRO A 131 3.56 -3.07 -3.61
C PRO A 131 3.01 -4.48 -3.82
N GLN A 132 2.14 -4.67 -4.81
CA GLN A 132 1.55 -5.98 -5.11
C GLN A 132 2.61 -6.96 -5.61
N CYS A 133 3.41 -6.60 -6.61
CA CYS A 133 4.50 -7.44 -7.10
C CYS A 133 5.52 -7.78 -6.00
N ALA A 134 5.88 -6.81 -5.15
CA ALA A 134 6.77 -7.04 -4.03
C ALA A 134 6.18 -8.06 -3.03
N THR A 135 4.88 -7.96 -2.76
CA THR A 135 4.17 -8.88 -1.86
C THR A 135 4.12 -10.28 -2.45
N SER A 136 3.69 -10.44 -3.71
CA SER A 136 3.63 -11.74 -4.37
C SER A 136 5.00 -12.40 -4.46
N PHE A 137 6.06 -11.62 -4.74
CA PHE A 137 7.42 -12.12 -4.71
C PHE A 137 7.79 -12.63 -3.31
N ALA A 138 7.57 -11.83 -2.27
CA ALA A 138 7.87 -12.19 -0.88
C ALA A 138 7.13 -13.48 -0.45
N GLU A 139 5.84 -13.57 -0.74
CA GLU A 139 5.02 -14.75 -0.44
C GLU A 139 5.58 -15.99 -1.13
N LYS A 140 6.02 -15.85 -2.39
CA LYS A 140 6.54 -16.98 -3.16
C LYS A 140 7.89 -17.47 -2.68
N ILE A 141 8.71 -16.60 -2.08
CA ILE A 141 10.04 -16.96 -1.56
C ILE A 141 10.07 -17.18 -0.04
N ALA A 142 8.93 -17.08 0.66
CA ALA A 142 8.88 -17.09 2.13
C ALA A 142 9.55 -18.32 2.78
N ASP A 143 9.38 -19.50 2.17
CA ASP A 143 9.98 -20.76 2.63
C ASP A 143 11.29 -21.11 1.91
N ASP A 144 11.78 -20.22 1.03
CA ASP A 144 12.99 -20.43 0.25
C ASP A 144 14.23 -19.95 1.01
N LYS A 145 14.94 -20.90 1.63
CA LYS A 145 16.11 -20.62 2.47
C LYS A 145 17.26 -19.93 1.74
N GLU A 146 17.33 -20.05 0.42
CA GLU A 146 18.36 -19.42 -0.41
C GLU A 146 18.04 -17.95 -0.73
N LEU A 147 16.78 -17.53 -0.54
CA LEU A 147 16.30 -16.20 -0.91
C LEU A 147 15.76 -15.38 0.27
N GLN A 148 15.54 -16.01 1.43
CA GLN A 148 15.03 -15.34 2.65
C GLN A 148 15.91 -14.18 3.16
N HIS A 149 17.16 -14.08 2.71
CA HIS A 149 18.05 -12.97 3.07
C HIS A 149 17.77 -11.69 2.29
N LEU A 150 17.04 -11.79 1.18
CA LEU A 150 16.75 -10.66 0.29
C LEU A 150 15.89 -9.61 0.99
N LYS A 151 16.33 -8.36 0.89
CA LYS A 151 15.58 -7.20 1.39
C LYS A 151 14.73 -6.62 0.28
N LEU A 152 13.43 -6.49 0.54
CA LEU A 152 12.49 -5.95 -0.44
C LEU A 152 12.15 -4.50 -0.11
N PHE A 153 12.26 -3.62 -1.10
CA PHE A 153 11.90 -2.21 -0.98
C PHE A 153 10.96 -1.75 -2.08
N VAL A 154 10.19 -0.72 -1.76
CA VAL A 154 9.33 0.00 -2.71
C VAL A 154 9.51 1.50 -2.51
N PRO A 155 9.96 2.27 -3.52
CA PRO A 155 10.12 3.72 -3.37
C PRO A 155 8.75 4.41 -3.35
N SER A 156 8.50 5.22 -2.34
CA SER A 156 7.26 5.98 -2.18
C SER A 156 7.08 6.98 -3.32
N GLY A 157 5.88 7.01 -3.92
CA GLY A 157 5.57 7.87 -5.07
C GLY A 157 6.19 7.42 -6.41
N GLY A 158 6.92 6.30 -6.42
CA GLY A 158 7.38 5.63 -7.64
C GLY A 158 8.23 6.48 -8.58
N PHE A 159 8.15 6.14 -9.86
CA PHE A 159 8.87 6.84 -10.92
C PHE A 159 8.47 8.31 -11.02
N ASN A 160 7.21 8.64 -10.75
CA ASN A 160 6.67 9.99 -10.77
C ASN A 160 7.39 10.93 -9.78
N SER A 161 7.40 10.55 -8.49
CA SER A 161 8.13 11.29 -7.47
C SER A 161 9.63 11.29 -7.71
N PHE A 162 10.17 10.23 -8.31
CA PHE A 162 11.57 10.16 -8.67
C PHE A 162 11.93 11.22 -9.73
N LEU A 163 11.18 11.32 -10.83
CA LEU A 163 11.38 12.34 -11.86
C LEU A 163 11.15 13.77 -11.33
N LYS A 164 10.19 13.95 -10.41
CA LYS A 164 10.00 15.26 -9.75
C LYS A 164 11.24 15.68 -8.95
N LYS A 165 11.90 14.72 -8.29
CA LYS A 165 13.10 14.99 -7.49
C LYS A 165 14.37 15.09 -8.33
N TYR A 166 14.47 14.27 -9.37
CA TYR A 166 15.58 14.18 -10.31
C TYR A 166 15.03 14.34 -11.74
N PRO A 167 14.81 15.59 -12.20
CA PRO A 167 14.31 15.84 -13.54
C PRO A 167 15.24 15.25 -14.60
N ALA A 168 14.66 14.65 -15.64
CA ALA A 168 15.40 14.04 -16.74
C ALA A 168 15.58 15.04 -17.91
N PRO A 169 16.62 14.87 -18.76
CA PRO A 169 17.62 13.80 -18.73
C PRO A 169 18.62 13.95 -17.58
N ASN A 170 19.04 12.84 -16.98
CA ASN A 170 20.07 12.79 -15.93
C ASN A 170 20.76 11.41 -15.88
N GLU A 171 21.68 11.21 -14.94
CA GLU A 171 22.47 9.99 -14.82
C GLU A 171 21.70 8.73 -14.38
N TYR A 172 20.51 8.90 -13.80
CA TYR A 172 19.68 7.83 -13.26
C TYR A 172 18.63 7.31 -14.23
N ILE A 173 18.36 8.02 -15.34
CA ILE A 173 17.27 7.72 -16.26
C ILE A 173 17.80 7.40 -17.65
N ASP A 174 17.48 6.22 -18.14
CA ASP A 174 17.75 5.81 -19.52
C ASP A 174 16.49 6.03 -20.40
N ASP A 175 16.73 6.28 -21.70
CA ASP A 175 15.71 6.41 -22.74
C ASP A 175 14.60 7.44 -22.45
N TYR A 176 14.96 8.56 -21.79
CA TYR A 176 14.00 9.62 -21.50
C TYR A 176 13.47 10.27 -22.78
N SER A 177 12.14 10.38 -22.88
CA SER A 177 11.47 11.16 -23.92
C SER A 177 10.37 12.04 -23.31
N ALA A 178 10.56 13.35 -23.43
CA ALA A 178 9.63 14.37 -22.90
C ALA A 178 8.24 14.32 -23.57
N GLU A 179 8.09 13.69 -24.73
CA GLU A 179 6.79 13.57 -25.43
C GLU A 179 5.76 12.74 -24.63
N PHE A 180 6.24 11.88 -23.72
CA PHE A 180 5.41 11.02 -22.88
C PHE A 180 4.95 11.69 -21.60
N PHE A 181 5.46 12.88 -21.30
CA PHE A 181 5.16 13.58 -20.08
C PHE A 181 4.51 14.93 -20.36
N TYR A 182 3.66 15.31 -19.43
CA TYR A 182 3.03 16.60 -19.31
C TYR A 182 3.37 17.19 -17.95
N GLU A 183 3.36 18.50 -17.85
CA GLU A 183 3.48 19.23 -16.58
C GLU A 183 2.16 19.96 -16.33
N ASN A 184 1.60 19.80 -15.13
CA ASN A 184 0.45 20.59 -14.70
C ASN A 184 0.90 21.94 -14.09
N GLU A 185 -0.06 22.80 -13.75
CA GLU A 185 0.22 24.14 -13.18
C GLU A 185 1.03 24.10 -11.87
N ASP A 186 0.97 22.98 -11.14
CA ASP A 186 1.70 22.76 -9.89
C ASP A 186 3.12 22.19 -10.10
N GLY A 187 3.56 22.04 -11.35
CA GLY A 187 4.84 21.44 -11.71
C GLY A 187 4.90 19.93 -11.44
N GLN A 188 3.75 19.25 -11.34
CA GLN A 188 3.72 17.80 -11.32
C GLN A 188 3.83 17.27 -12.74
N LEU A 189 4.74 16.32 -12.91
CA LEU A 189 4.82 15.51 -14.12
C LEU A 189 3.67 14.50 -14.12
N LEU A 190 3.00 14.36 -15.25
CA LEU A 190 2.01 13.32 -15.52
C LEU A 190 2.41 12.58 -16.78
N HIS A 191 2.31 11.26 -16.78
CA HIS A 191 2.48 10.48 -18.00
C HIS A 191 1.27 10.70 -18.93
N LYS A 192 1.48 10.59 -20.25
CA LYS A 192 0.45 10.86 -21.27
C LYS A 192 -0.82 10.04 -21.06
N ILE A 193 -0.69 8.82 -20.54
CA ILE A 193 -1.82 7.91 -20.28
C ILE A 193 -2.67 8.46 -19.13
N ASP A 194 -2.04 8.93 -18.05
CA ASP A 194 -2.76 9.52 -16.92
C ASP A 194 -3.43 10.83 -17.32
N ALA A 195 -2.74 11.66 -18.12
CA ALA A 195 -3.31 12.89 -18.68
C ALA A 195 -4.55 12.61 -19.54
N GLN A 196 -4.50 11.63 -20.43
CA GLN A 196 -5.66 11.22 -21.24
C GLN A 196 -6.80 10.68 -20.38
N TYR A 197 -6.49 9.95 -19.30
CA TYR A 197 -7.50 9.49 -18.36
C TYR A 197 -8.18 10.67 -17.65
N LEU A 198 -7.43 11.70 -17.26
CA LEU A 198 -7.97 12.91 -16.66
C LEU A 198 -8.94 13.65 -17.59
N ASP A 199 -8.61 13.77 -18.88
CA ASP A 199 -9.52 14.38 -19.88
C ASP A 199 -10.87 13.63 -19.94
N VAL A 200 -10.83 12.29 -19.87
CA VAL A 200 -12.04 11.45 -19.92
C VAL A 200 -12.89 11.60 -18.67
N ILE A 201 -12.28 11.56 -17.48
CA ILE A 201 -13.05 11.61 -16.22
C ILE A 201 -13.57 13.00 -15.89
N THR A 202 -12.86 14.06 -16.30
CA THR A 202 -13.28 15.44 -16.04
C THR A 202 -14.25 15.97 -17.10
N GLY A 203 -14.23 15.40 -18.31
CA GLY A 203 -15.01 15.88 -19.44
C GLY A 203 -14.47 17.18 -20.04
N GLU A 204 -13.31 17.66 -19.57
CA GLU A 204 -12.64 18.87 -20.02
C GLU A 204 -11.22 18.53 -20.45
N LYS A 205 -10.82 19.01 -21.63
CA LYS A 205 -9.43 18.87 -22.08
C LYS A 205 -8.55 19.75 -21.21
N GLN A 206 -7.67 19.12 -20.44
CA GLN A 206 -6.78 19.85 -19.56
C GLN A 206 -5.69 20.57 -20.38
N ASN A 207 -5.27 21.75 -19.92
CA ASN A 207 -4.17 22.52 -20.54
C ASN A 207 -2.82 21.93 -20.12
N PHE A 208 -2.51 20.75 -20.62
CA PHE A 208 -1.21 20.13 -20.39
C PHE A 208 -0.13 20.74 -21.29
N ILE A 209 1.00 21.11 -20.71
CA ILE A 209 2.17 21.61 -21.45
C ILE A 209 3.24 20.51 -21.38
N HIS A 210 3.93 20.24 -22.49
CA HIS A 210 5.10 19.36 -22.45
C HIS A 210 6.19 20.00 -21.58
N PRO A 211 6.92 19.23 -20.76
CA PRO A 211 8.01 19.75 -19.93
C PRO A 211 8.97 20.56 -20.80
N HIS A 212 9.10 21.85 -20.50
CA HIS A 212 10.01 22.71 -21.24
C HIS A 212 11.44 22.28 -20.93
N HIS A 213 12.15 21.73 -21.92
CA HIS A 213 13.60 21.74 -21.92
C HIS A 213 14.04 23.21 -21.87
N LYS A 214 14.48 23.69 -20.71
CA LYS A 214 15.40 24.83 -20.68
C LYS A 214 16.67 24.33 -21.37
N GLN A 215 16.78 24.60 -22.67
CA GLN A 215 18.07 24.60 -23.34
C GLN A 215 18.87 25.73 -22.70
N GLU A 216 19.80 25.37 -21.80
CA GLU A 216 20.96 26.22 -21.52
C GLU A 216 21.99 26.10 -22.65
#